data_AF-A0A7R9I7S7-F1
#
_entry.id   AF-A0A7R9I7S7-F1
#
_cell.length_a   1.000
_cell.length_b   1.000
_cell.length_c   1.000
_cell.angle_alpha   90.00
_cell.angle_beta   90.00
_cell.angle_gamma   90.00
#
_symmetry.space_group_name_H-M   'P 1'
#
loop_
_entity.id
_entity.type
_entity.pdbx_description
1 polymer ?
#
loop_
_entity_poly.entity_id
_entity_poly.type
_entity_poly.pdbx_seq_one_letter_code
_entity_poly.pdbx_strand_id
1 'polypeptide(L)'
;MIFIQLTDMSQASYWEPIDSDFERLVPLELGLTKGSTQSLEVANKIRQFYFDGETLSPTFKDQYINLITNEMFVCGIHETLKLQSASYDNIYNYYFTFD
;
A
#
# COMPACT_ATOMS: atom_id res chain seq x y z
N MET A 1 2.62 7.29 -9.27
CA MET A 1 1.14 7.36 -9.25
C MET A 1 0.59 6.00 -9.66
N ILE A 2 0.10 5.22 -8.69
CA ILE A 2 -0.54 3.93 -8.95
C ILE A 2 -1.93 4.23 -9.51
N PHE A 3 -2.13 4.02 -10.81
CA PHE A 3 -3.48 4.03 -11.38
C PHE A 3 -4.18 2.75 -10.96
N ILE A 4 -5.22 2.86 -10.16
CA ILE A 4 -6.20 1.77 -10.01
C ILE A 4 -6.92 1.70 -11.36
N GLN A 5 -6.44 0.83 -12.26
CA GLN A 5 -7.23 0.48 -13.43
C GLN A 5 -8.50 -0.21 -12.93
N LEU A 6 -9.66 0.27 -13.39
CA LEU A 6 -10.99 -0.33 -13.13
C LEU A 6 -11.16 -1.64 -13.93
N THR A 7 -10.11 -2.46 -13.92
CA THR A 7 -10.07 -3.80 -14.48
C THR A 7 -10.50 -4.79 -13.41
N ASP A 8 -11.19 -5.84 -13.83
CA ASP A 8 -11.75 -6.86 -12.96
C ASP A 8 -10.65 -7.63 -12.20
N MET A 9 -10.53 -7.39 -10.89
CA MET A 9 -9.56 -8.05 -9.99
C MET A 9 -9.81 -9.56 -9.84
N SER A 10 -10.93 -10.09 -10.32
CA SER A 10 -11.14 -11.55 -10.34
C SER A 10 -10.34 -12.26 -11.43
N GLN A 11 -9.83 -11.52 -12.43
CA GLN A 11 -9.06 -12.09 -13.52
C GLN A 11 -7.57 -12.16 -13.18
N ALA A 12 -6.92 -13.28 -13.48
CA ALA A 12 -5.48 -13.46 -13.24
C ALA A 12 -4.61 -12.41 -13.97
N SER A 13 -5.02 -11.99 -15.17
CA SER A 13 -4.34 -10.97 -15.97
C SER A 13 -4.26 -9.59 -15.31
N TYR A 14 -5.11 -9.30 -14.32
CA TYR A 14 -4.98 -8.10 -13.50
C TYR A 14 -3.71 -8.13 -12.64
N TRP A 15 -3.36 -9.30 -12.12
CA TRP A 15 -2.33 -9.48 -11.09
C TRP A 15 -0.93 -9.65 -11.68
N GLU A 16 -0.80 -10.25 -12.86
CA GLU A 16 0.49 -10.53 -13.50
C GLU A 16 1.40 -9.30 -13.64
N PRO A 17 0.92 -8.12 -14.11
CA PRO A 17 1.77 -6.93 -14.22
C PRO A 17 2.18 -6.37 -12.86
N ILE A 18 1.37 -6.60 -11.83
CA ILE A 18 1.64 -6.15 -10.46
C ILE A 18 2.70 -7.05 -9.83
N ASP A 19 2.54 -8.35 -9.99
CA ASP A 19 3.45 -9.34 -9.42
C ASP A 19 4.83 -9.27 -10.06
N SER A 20 4.89 -9.14 -11.38
CA SER A 20 6.15 -9.03 -12.15
C SER A 20 6.95 -7.76 -11.86
N ASP A 21 6.29 -6.67 -11.44
CA ASP A 21 6.91 -5.41 -11.05
C ASP A 21 6.44 -4.97 -9.64
N PHE A 22 6.51 -5.88 -8.68
CA PHE A 22 5.97 -5.65 -7.32
C PHE A 22 6.63 -4.48 -6.59
N GLU A 23 7.89 -4.17 -6.94
CA GLU A 23 8.61 -3.01 -6.43
C GLU A 23 7.86 -1.68 -6.70
N ARG A 24 6.97 -1.63 -7.71
CA ARG A 24 6.12 -0.45 -7.96
C ARG A 24 5.18 -0.10 -6.80
N LEU A 25 4.97 -1.03 -5.86
CA LEU A 25 4.16 -0.85 -4.65
C LEU A 25 4.96 -0.33 -3.45
N VAL A 26 6.27 -0.13 -3.61
CA VAL A 26 7.09 0.54 -2.59
C VAL A 26 6.66 2.00 -2.49
N PRO A 27 6.31 2.50 -1.29
CA PRO A 27 5.87 3.88 -1.11
C PRO A 27 6.92 4.88 -1.57
N LEU A 28 6.49 5.88 -2.35
CA LEU A 28 7.38 6.87 -2.95
C LEU A 28 7.98 7.81 -1.89
N GLU A 29 7.30 7.99 -0.77
CA GLU A 29 7.68 8.83 0.37
C GLU A 29 8.98 8.35 1.03
N LEU A 30 9.34 7.08 0.84
CA LEU A 30 10.60 6.53 1.34
C LEU A 30 11.82 7.03 0.54
N GLY A 31 11.61 7.67 -0.62
CA GLY A 31 12.68 8.24 -1.44
C GLY A 31 13.68 7.20 -1.98
N LEU A 32 13.29 5.93 -2.05
CA LEU A 32 14.14 4.84 -2.51
C LEU A 32 14.21 4.82 -4.04
N THR A 33 15.42 4.59 -4.57
CA THR A 33 15.60 4.44 -6.01
C THR A 33 15.15 3.04 -6.45
N LYS A 34 14.26 2.96 -7.44
CA LYS A 34 13.83 1.68 -8.01
C LYS A 34 15.02 0.86 -8.52
N GLY A 35 15.02 -0.45 -8.26
CA GLY A 35 16.11 -1.38 -8.54
C GLY A 35 17.28 -1.32 -7.54
N SER A 36 17.25 -0.41 -6.56
CA SER A 36 18.26 -0.41 -5.49
C SER A 36 18.04 -1.57 -4.53
N THR A 37 19.11 -2.05 -3.89
CA THR A 37 19.03 -3.11 -2.88
C THR A 37 18.02 -2.79 -1.78
N GLN A 38 18.00 -1.55 -1.31
CA GLN A 38 17.07 -1.10 -0.25
C GLN A 38 15.61 -1.12 -0.71
N SER A 39 15.34 -0.68 -1.94
CA SER A 39 13.99 -0.70 -2.51
C SER A 39 13.47 -2.13 -2.68
N LEU A 40 14.32 -3.03 -3.19
CA LEU A 40 14.00 -4.46 -3.30
C LEU A 40 13.77 -5.13 -1.93
N GLU A 41 14.57 -4.78 -0.92
CA GLU A 41 14.36 -5.27 0.45
C GLU A 41 13.02 -4.81 1.02
N VAL A 42 12.64 -3.55 0.80
CA VAL A 42 11.33 -3.03 1.23
C VAL A 42 10.20 -3.70 0.46
N ALA A 43 10.32 -3.87 -0.85
CA ALA A 43 9.35 -4.59 -1.67
C ALA A 43 9.12 -6.01 -1.13
N ASN A 44 10.19 -6.73 -0.78
CA ASN A 44 10.10 -8.07 -0.18
C ASN A 44 9.41 -8.06 1.19
N LYS A 45 9.70 -7.06 2.04
CA LYS A 45 9.02 -6.90 3.33
C LYS A 45 7.52 -6.64 3.17
N ILE A 46 7.14 -5.78 2.21
CA ILE A 46 5.74 -5.52 1.88
C ILE A 46 5.07 -6.80 1.39
N ARG A 47 5.73 -7.55 0.49
CA ARG A 47 5.22 -8.83 -0.01
C ARG A 47 4.99 -9.82 1.11
N GLN A 48 5.96 -9.95 2.02
CA GLN A 48 5.85 -10.85 3.17
C GLN A 48 4.71 -10.45 4.12
N PHE A 49 4.53 -9.15 4.37
CA PHE A 49 3.55 -8.67 5.34
C PHE A 49 2.10 -8.78 4.83
N TYR A 50 1.85 -8.42 3.57
CA TYR A 50 0.50 -8.41 3.01
C TYR A 50 0.10 -9.71 2.30
N PHE A 51 1.06 -10.48 1.79
CA PHE A 51 0.80 -11.60 0.90
C PHE A 51 1.53 -12.89 1.30
N ASP A 52 2.06 -12.96 2.53
CA ASP A 52 2.80 -14.10 3.08
C ASP A 52 3.99 -14.58 2.21
N GLY A 53 4.49 -13.72 1.32
CA GLY A 53 5.55 -14.05 0.38
C GLY A 53 5.08 -14.77 -0.89
N GLU A 54 3.77 -14.95 -1.07
CA GLU A 54 3.19 -15.67 -2.21
C GLU A 54 3.14 -14.82 -3.50
N THR A 55 2.88 -15.52 -4.61
CA THR A 55 2.57 -14.89 -5.91
C THR A 55 1.18 -14.28 -5.85
N LEU A 56 1.03 -13.04 -6.31
CA LEU A 56 -0.25 -12.35 -6.25
C LEU A 56 -1.29 -13.05 -7.13
N SER A 57 -2.52 -13.12 -6.62
CA SER A 57 -3.66 -13.74 -7.30
C SER A 57 -4.97 -13.11 -6.84
N PRO A 58 -6.10 -13.40 -7.50
CA PRO A 58 -7.42 -12.88 -7.11
C PRO A 58 -7.80 -13.13 -5.63
N THR A 59 -7.25 -14.16 -4.99
CA THR A 59 -7.52 -14.44 -3.57
C THR A 59 -6.97 -13.38 -2.63
N PHE A 60 -5.99 -12.60 -3.08
CA PHE A 60 -5.34 -11.53 -2.31
C PHE A 60 -5.97 -10.15 -2.51
N LYS A 61 -7.19 -10.10 -3.08
CA LYS A 61 -7.92 -8.87 -3.35
C LYS A 61 -7.96 -7.93 -2.15
N ASP A 62 -8.38 -8.44 -0.99
CA ASP A 62 -8.60 -7.61 0.19
C ASP A 62 -7.27 -7.12 0.79
N GLN A 63 -6.23 -7.95 0.76
CA GLN A 63 -4.88 -7.60 1.19
C GLN A 63 -4.28 -6.51 0.30
N TYR A 64 -4.49 -6.60 -1.01
CA TYR A 64 -4.07 -5.57 -1.95
C TYR A 64 -4.81 -4.25 -1.72
N ILE A 65 -6.14 -4.29 -1.51
CA ILE A 65 -6.93 -3.10 -1.17
C ILE A 65 -6.40 -2.47 0.12
N ASN A 66 -6.08 -3.26 1.15
CA ASN A 66 -5.50 -2.76 2.40
C ASN A 66 -4.14 -2.11 2.20
N LEU A 67 -3.26 -2.71 1.40
CA LEU A 67 -1.95 -2.13 1.06
C LEU A 67 -2.11 -0.77 0.37
N ILE A 68 -2.92 -0.70 -0.69
CA ILE A 68 -3.14 0.54 -1.44
C ILE A 68 -3.83 1.60 -0.56
N THR A 69 -4.78 1.21 0.28
CA THR A 69 -5.43 2.13 1.22
C THR A 69 -4.44 2.70 2.23
N ASN A 70 -3.53 1.85 2.75
CA ASN A 70 -2.52 2.29 3.68
C ASN A 70 -1.53 3.27 3.06
N GLU A 71 -1.07 2.98 1.84
CA GLU A 71 -0.16 3.85 1.09
C GLU A 71 -0.81 5.18 0.72
N MET A 72 -2.02 5.15 0.12
CA MET A 72 -2.65 6.36 -0.41
C MET A 72 -3.25 7.28 0.66
N PHE A 73 -3.72 6.72 1.79
CA PHE A 73 -4.51 7.48 2.76
C PHE A 73 -3.98 7.36 4.19
N VAL A 74 -3.86 6.13 4.72
CA VAL A 74 -3.66 5.94 6.17
C VAL A 74 -2.31 6.48 6.64
N CYS A 75 -1.23 6.27 5.88
CA CYS A 75 0.08 6.82 6.22
C CYS A 75 0.06 8.36 6.29
N GLY A 76 -0.54 9.01 5.29
CA GLY A 76 -0.67 10.47 5.27
C GLY A 76 -1.52 11.02 6.42
N ILE A 77 -2.63 10.35 6.75
CA ILE A 77 -3.46 10.68 7.92
C ILE A 77 -2.64 10.54 9.20
N HIS A 78 -1.91 9.44 9.37
CA HIS A 78 -1.12 9.18 10.57
C HIS A 78 -0.04 10.24 10.79
N GLU A 79 0.74 10.56 9.76
CA GLU A 79 1.77 11.60 9.84
C GLU A 79 1.16 12.98 10.12
N THR A 80 0.01 13.29 9.52
CA THR A 80 -0.71 14.55 9.79
C THR A 80 -1.12 14.66 11.25
N LEU A 81 -1.70 13.59 11.83
CA LEU A 81 -2.11 13.57 13.23
C LEU A 81 -0.92 13.74 14.18
N LYS A 82 0.20 13.08 13.87
CA LYS A 82 1.45 13.22 14.63
C LYS A 82 1.97 14.66 14.61
N LEU A 83 1.98 15.31 13.46
CA LEU A 83 2.39 16.72 13.34
C LEU A 83 1.43 17.65 14.08
N GLN A 84 0.12 17.43 13.94
CA GLN A 84 -0.89 18.23 14.64
C GLN A 84 -0.81 18.08 16.15
N SER A 85 -0.47 16.89 16.67
CA SER A 85 -0.37 16.65 18.12
C SER A 85 0.72 17.46 18.82
N ALA A 86 1.66 18.02 18.05
CA ALA A 86 2.66 18.95 18.57
C ALA A 86 2.12 20.38 18.74
N SER A 87 0.98 20.71 18.12
CA SER A 87 0.45 22.08 18.02
C SER A 87 -0.96 22.25 18.61
N TYR A 88 -1.69 21.17 18.81
CA TYR A 88 -3.08 21.20 19.27
C TYR A 88 -3.30 20.20 20.41
N ASP A 89 -3.99 20.66 21.46
CA ASP A 89 -4.32 19.84 22.63
C ASP A 89 -5.45 18.84 22.36
N ASN A 90 -6.31 19.13 21.39
CA ASN A 90 -7.46 18.29 21.03
C ASN A 90 -7.46 17.97 19.54
N ILE A 91 -7.38 16.67 19.22
CA ILE A 91 -7.40 16.15 17.85
C ILE A 91 -8.42 15.03 17.78
N TYR A 92 -9.27 15.08 16.75
CA TYR A 92 -10.31 14.09 16.51
C TYR A 92 -10.01 13.39 15.19
N ASN A 93 -9.95 12.06 15.22
CA ASN A 93 -9.85 11.20 14.05
C ASN A 93 -10.99 10.19 14.09
N TYR A 94 -11.51 9.80 12.93
CA TYR A 94 -12.58 8.81 12.83
C TYR A 94 -12.28 7.79 11.74
N TYR A 95 -12.80 6.59 11.94
CA TYR A 95 -12.82 5.54 10.91
C TYR A 95 -14.28 5.30 10.55
N PHE A 96 -14.63 5.54 9.29
CA PHE A 96 -15.99 5.39 8.80
C PHE A 96 -16.21 3.98 8.26
N THR A 97 -17.20 3.29 8.81
CA THR A 97 -17.71 2.00 8.32
C THR A 97 -19.22 2.06 8.22
N PHE A 98 -19.79 1.30 7.28
CA PHE A 98 -21.22 1.17 7.09
C PHE A 98 -21.54 -0.30 6.79
N ASP A 99 -22.65 -0.80 7.35
CA ASP A 99 -23.14 -2.17 7.18
C ASP A 99 -24.15 -2.28 6.02
#